data_AF-A0A101HGF5-F1
#
_entry.id   AF-A0A101HGF5-F1
#
_cell.length_a   1.000
_cell.length_b   1.000
_cell.length_c   1.000
_cell.angle_alpha   90.00
_cell.angle_beta   90.00
_cell.angle_gamma   90.00
#
_symmetry.space_group_name_H-M   'P 1'
#
loop_
_entity.id
_entity.type
_entity.pdbx_description
1 polymer ?
#
loop_
_entity_poly.entity_id
_entity_poly.type
_entity_poly.pdbx_seq_one_letter_code
_entity_poly.pdbx_strand_id
1 'polypeptide(L)'
;MSKIKRRFKKNINTLKKVKLPQIKCPFGKKKIILLSTVLVLFLTLVVLFIIGIRQYRGLSDINSKMDEIGAQIQLGYHREFNLVERLDIVDVQEFKKECEEFSYDCLYMGRNLRAEFLGKLETENFDDEDIEVLNMVSSIDFSIKQDSEKFDKLVGEYNTKLEEFPISITTGLLSKESLL
;
A
#
# COMPACT_ATOMS: atom_id res chain seq x y z
N MET A 1 11.38 38.12 41.45
CA MET A 1 12.02 37.30 40.38
C MET A 1 13.43 36.81 40.78
N SER A 2 13.58 36.07 41.90
CA SER A 2 14.93 35.72 42.43
C SER A 2 15.09 34.33 43.08
N LYS A 3 14.03 33.52 43.21
CA LYS A 3 14.13 32.18 43.84
C LYS A 3 14.42 31.04 42.85
N ILE A 4 13.91 31.13 41.62
CA ILE A 4 14.09 30.09 40.59
C ILE A 4 15.55 30.06 40.08
N LYS A 5 16.16 31.22 39.78
CA LYS A 5 17.57 31.31 39.36
C LYS A 5 18.55 30.73 40.40
N ARG A 6 18.25 30.82 41.71
CA ARG A 6 19.10 30.25 42.77
C ARG A 6 18.97 28.73 42.89
N ARG A 7 17.79 28.14 42.71
CA ARG A 7 17.60 26.67 42.74
C ARG A 7 18.28 25.98 41.56
N PHE A 8 18.16 26.52 40.35
CA PHE A 8 18.87 25.99 39.17
C PHE A 8 20.39 26.07 39.31
N LYS A 9 20.93 27.20 39.81
CA LYS A 9 22.37 27.35 40.04
C LYS A 9 22.90 26.39 41.10
N LYS A 10 22.09 26.04 42.12
CA LYS A 10 22.44 25.03 43.12
C LYS A 10 22.44 23.62 42.51
N ASN A 11 21.42 23.24 41.75
CA ASN A 11 21.31 21.92 41.11
C ASN A 11 22.39 21.65 40.06
N ILE A 12 22.76 22.65 39.24
CA ILE A 12 23.88 22.52 38.29
C ILE A 12 25.22 22.35 39.03
N ASN A 13 25.40 23.02 40.17
CA ASN A 13 26.60 22.86 40.99
C ASN A 13 26.62 21.52 41.74
N THR A 14 25.48 20.93 42.08
CA THR A 14 25.42 19.55 42.60
C THR A 14 25.76 18.54 41.50
N LEU A 15 25.24 18.73 40.28
CA LEU A 15 25.59 17.90 39.11
C LEU A 15 27.07 18.00 38.73
N LYS A 16 27.71 19.17 38.87
CA LYS A 16 29.17 19.33 38.71
C LYS A 16 30.00 18.66 39.81
N LYS A 17 29.41 18.45 41.00
CA LYS A 17 30.06 17.77 42.15
C LYS A 17 29.86 16.26 42.13
N VAL A 18 28.80 15.78 41.48
CA VAL A 18 28.70 14.38 41.08
C VAL A 18 29.77 14.19 40.00
N LYS A 19 30.95 13.71 40.43
CA LYS A 19 31.89 13.11 39.51
C LYS A 19 31.14 11.95 38.87
N LEU A 20 30.52 12.18 37.70
CA LEU A 20 30.19 11.12 36.76
C LEU A 20 31.42 10.21 36.77
N PRO A 21 31.27 8.90 37.05
CA PRO A 21 32.41 8.02 37.05
C PRO A 21 33.08 8.21 35.70
N GLN A 22 34.21 8.92 35.71
CA GLN A 22 35.04 9.06 34.56
C GLN A 22 35.60 7.67 34.40
N ILE A 23 34.91 6.85 33.60
CA ILE A 23 35.42 5.57 33.17
C ILE A 23 36.71 5.94 32.45
N LYS A 24 37.82 5.86 33.17
CA LYS A 24 39.17 5.97 32.63
C LYS A 24 39.37 4.71 31.81
N CYS A 25 38.74 4.64 30.64
CA CYS A 25 39.08 3.65 29.65
C CYS A 25 40.53 3.96 29.24
N PRO A 26 41.51 3.07 29.55
CA PRO A 26 42.86 3.26 29.05
C PRO A 26 42.79 3.39 27.52
N PHE A 27 43.55 4.31 26.94
CA PHE A 27 43.44 4.69 25.52
C PHE A 27 43.50 3.50 24.54
N GLY A 28 44.11 2.37 24.93
CA GLY A 28 44.08 1.11 24.17
C GLY A 28 42.70 0.43 24.09
N LYS A 29 41.83 0.58 25.10
CA LYS A 29 40.48 -0.02 25.13
C LYS A 29 39.42 0.84 24.42
N LYS A 30 39.66 2.14 24.21
CA LYS A 30 38.75 3.02 23.44
C LYS A 30 38.64 2.58 21.98
N LYS A 31 39.75 2.14 21.38
CA LYS A 31 39.76 1.57 20.01
C LYS A 31 38.91 0.30 19.93
N ILE A 32 38.98 -0.57 20.94
CA ILE A 32 38.20 -1.82 20.99
C ILE A 32 36.70 -1.53 21.15
N ILE A 33 36.32 -0.60 22.04
CA ILE A 33 34.92 -0.19 22.21
C ILE A 33 34.38 0.43 20.92
N LEU A 34 35.15 1.34 20.31
CA LEU A 34 34.78 1.94 19.02
C LEU A 34 34.62 0.87 17.93
N LEU A 35 35.54 -0.09 17.84
CA LEU A 35 35.47 -1.19 16.88
C LEU A 35 34.22 -2.04 17.12
N SER A 36 33.89 -2.34 18.39
CA SER A 36 32.68 -3.09 18.73
C SER A 36 31.39 -2.32 18.41
N THR A 37 31.35 -1.01 18.63
CA THR A 37 30.17 -0.19 18.29
C THR A 37 29.98 -0.11 16.78
N VAL A 38 31.06 0.08 16.02
CA VAL A 38 31.02 0.06 14.55
C VAL A 38 30.57 -1.31 14.04
N LEU A 39 31.06 -2.41 14.64
CA LEU A 39 30.64 -3.76 14.28
C LEU A 39 29.15 -3.99 14.55
N VAL A 40 28.64 -3.55 15.70
CA VAL A 40 27.21 -3.65 16.03
C VAL A 40 26.37 -2.81 15.06
N LEU A 41 26.78 -1.57 14.76
CA LEU A 41 26.10 -0.71 13.78
C LEU A 41 26.08 -1.35 12.39
N PHE A 42 27.21 -1.92 11.96
CA PHE A 42 27.31 -2.63 10.71
C PHE A 42 26.36 -3.83 10.67
N LEU A 43 26.33 -4.66 11.72
CA LEU A 43 25.39 -5.79 11.81
C LEU A 43 23.93 -5.32 11.77
N THR A 44 23.57 -4.23 12.46
CA THR A 44 22.21 -3.68 12.40
C THR A 44 21.84 -3.19 11.00
N LEU A 45 22.77 -2.54 10.29
CA LEU A 45 22.55 -2.11 8.91
C LEU A 45 22.32 -3.29 7.97
N VAL A 46 23.11 -4.37 8.13
CA VAL A 46 22.93 -5.60 7.33
C VAL A 46 21.57 -6.23 7.60
N VAL A 47 21.12 -6.29 8.86
CA VAL A 47 19.79 -6.83 9.21
C VAL A 47 18.68 -5.97 8.60
N LEU A 48 18.74 -4.64 8.75
CA LEU A 48 17.77 -3.72 8.16
C LEU A 48 17.74 -3.84 6.62
N PHE A 49 18.90 -3.99 5.99
CA PHE A 49 19.03 -4.17 4.56
C PHE A 49 18.37 -5.47 4.08
N ILE A 50 18.62 -6.60 4.76
CA ILE A 50 18.00 -7.90 4.42
C ILE A 50 16.49 -7.83 4.57
N ILE A 51 15.98 -7.21 5.65
CA ILE A 51 14.54 -7.06 5.86
C ILE A 51 13.93 -6.15 4.79
N GLY A 52 14.58 -5.03 4.48
CA GLY A 52 14.15 -4.10 3.44
C GLY A 52 14.04 -4.78 2.07
N ILE A 53 15.03 -5.60 1.68
CA ILE A 53 14.96 -6.39 0.43
C ILE A 53 13.78 -7.36 0.45
N ARG A 54 13.54 -8.06 1.57
CA ARG A 54 12.42 -9.01 1.66
C ARG A 54 11.06 -8.31 1.58
N GLN A 55 10.90 -7.17 2.25
CA GLN A 55 9.67 -6.37 2.18
C GLN A 55 9.46 -5.82 0.77
N TYR A 56 10.51 -5.33 0.11
CA TYR A 56 10.45 -4.86 -1.28
C TYR A 56 10.01 -5.98 -2.24
N ARG A 57 10.59 -7.18 -2.13
CA ARG A 57 10.14 -8.35 -2.92
C ARG A 57 8.67 -8.68 -2.62
N GLY A 58 8.28 -8.66 -1.36
CA GLY A 58 6.90 -8.92 -0.95
C GLY A 58 5.88 -7.90 -1.47
N LEU A 59 6.28 -6.63 -1.69
CA LEU A 59 5.46 -5.61 -2.35
C LEU A 59 5.44 -5.81 -3.87
N SER A 60 6.60 -6.09 -4.46
CA SER A 60 6.72 -6.38 -5.90
C SER A 60 5.87 -7.57 -6.32
N ASP A 61 5.83 -8.64 -5.52
CA ASP A 61 5.03 -9.83 -5.80
C ASP A 61 3.52 -9.54 -5.74
N ILE A 62 3.07 -8.68 -4.80
CA ILE A 62 1.67 -8.26 -4.73
C ILE A 62 1.34 -7.37 -5.93
N ASN A 63 2.20 -6.39 -6.24
CA ASN A 63 2.00 -5.49 -7.38
C ASN A 63 1.87 -6.28 -8.68
N SER A 64 2.73 -7.26 -8.92
CA SER A 64 2.66 -8.11 -10.12
C SER A 64 1.35 -8.90 -10.21
N LYS A 65 0.79 -9.37 -9.08
CA LYS A 65 -0.52 -10.04 -9.05
C LYS A 65 -1.66 -9.05 -9.26
N MET A 66 -1.54 -7.83 -8.74
CA MET A 66 -2.49 -6.76 -9.00
C MET A 66 -2.51 -6.41 -10.47
N ASP A 67 -1.35 -6.30 -11.12
CA ASP A 67 -1.25 -6.04 -12.56
C ASP A 67 -1.93 -7.16 -13.38
N GLU A 68 -1.68 -8.43 -13.01
CA GLU A 68 -2.29 -9.59 -13.68
C GLU A 68 -3.82 -9.61 -13.57
N ILE A 69 -4.36 -9.46 -12.34
CA ILE A 69 -5.82 -9.47 -12.12
C ILE A 69 -6.45 -8.19 -12.69
N GLY A 70 -5.77 -7.05 -12.56
CA GLY A 70 -6.20 -5.80 -13.16
C GLY A 70 -6.34 -5.91 -14.68
N ALA A 71 -5.37 -6.52 -15.36
CA ALA A 71 -5.47 -6.77 -16.79
C ALA A 71 -6.67 -7.66 -17.15
N GLN A 72 -7.00 -8.65 -16.31
CA GLN A 72 -8.18 -9.51 -16.50
C GLN A 72 -9.48 -8.71 -16.34
N ILE A 73 -9.58 -7.84 -15.34
CA ILE A 73 -10.74 -6.97 -15.13
C ILE A 73 -10.91 -6.01 -16.32
N GLN A 74 -9.84 -5.35 -16.76
CA GLN A 74 -9.88 -4.44 -17.91
C GLN A 74 -10.29 -5.17 -19.19
N LEU A 75 -9.81 -6.40 -19.40
CA LEU A 75 -10.26 -7.24 -20.51
C LEU A 75 -11.75 -7.59 -20.39
N GLY A 76 -12.23 -7.82 -19.18
CA GLY A 76 -13.66 -7.95 -18.89
C GLY A 76 -14.44 -6.72 -19.33
N TYR A 77 -14.01 -5.51 -18.91
CA TYR A 77 -14.64 -4.25 -19.33
C TYR A 77 -14.64 -4.09 -20.85
N HIS A 78 -13.55 -4.43 -21.55
CA HIS A 78 -13.53 -4.42 -23.02
C HIS A 78 -14.59 -5.33 -23.64
N ARG A 79 -14.76 -6.54 -23.11
CA ARG A 79 -15.78 -7.48 -23.60
C ARG A 79 -17.19 -6.95 -23.33
N GLU A 80 -17.41 -6.42 -22.13
CA GLU A 80 -18.68 -5.80 -21.72
C GLU A 80 -19.01 -4.63 -22.65
N PHE A 81 -18.09 -3.67 -22.81
CA PHE A 81 -18.35 -2.44 -23.57
C PHE A 81 -18.45 -2.64 -25.07
N ASN A 82 -17.80 -3.67 -25.64
CA ASN A 82 -18.05 -4.04 -27.04
C ASN A 82 -19.48 -4.54 -27.29
N LEU A 83 -20.13 -5.13 -26.27
CA LEU A 83 -21.53 -5.51 -26.36
C LEU A 83 -22.44 -4.31 -26.08
N VAL A 84 -22.12 -3.53 -25.06
CA VAL A 84 -22.90 -2.34 -24.66
C VAL A 84 -22.91 -1.26 -25.75
N GLU A 85 -21.84 -1.12 -26.54
CA GLU A 85 -21.80 -0.22 -27.71
C GLU A 85 -22.95 -0.48 -28.69
N ARG A 86 -23.43 -1.72 -28.80
CA ARG A 86 -24.53 -2.09 -29.69
C ARG A 86 -25.88 -1.59 -29.19
N LEU A 87 -26.00 -1.35 -27.88
CA LEU A 87 -27.20 -0.87 -27.23
C LEU A 87 -27.33 0.65 -27.29
N ASP A 88 -26.25 1.37 -27.65
CA ASP A 88 -26.21 2.85 -27.73
C ASP A 88 -26.62 3.58 -26.43
N ILE A 89 -26.46 2.93 -25.27
CA ILE A 89 -26.88 3.45 -23.95
C ILE A 89 -25.82 4.38 -23.35
N VAL A 90 -24.53 4.04 -23.50
CA VAL A 90 -23.40 4.80 -22.95
C VAL A 90 -22.31 4.97 -24.00
N ASP A 91 -21.63 6.11 -23.98
CA ASP A 91 -20.47 6.35 -24.83
C ASP A 91 -19.25 5.63 -24.25
N VAL A 92 -18.74 4.64 -24.97
CA VAL A 92 -17.58 3.82 -24.60
C VAL A 92 -16.35 4.10 -25.46
N GLN A 93 -16.41 5.08 -26.39
CA GLN A 93 -15.35 5.29 -27.39
C GLN A 93 -14.03 5.76 -26.75
N GLU A 94 -14.10 6.63 -25.75
CA GLU A 94 -12.93 7.10 -25.01
C GLU A 94 -12.19 5.93 -24.35
N PHE A 95 -12.91 5.07 -23.65
CA PHE A 95 -12.33 3.86 -23.05
C PHE A 95 -11.71 2.93 -24.09
N LYS A 96 -12.41 2.65 -25.20
CA LYS A 96 -11.88 1.76 -26.24
C LYS A 96 -10.59 2.29 -26.85
N LYS A 97 -10.48 3.62 -27.01
CA LYS A 97 -9.31 4.28 -27.59
C LYS A 97 -8.14 4.37 -26.61
N GLU A 98 -8.40 4.68 -25.35
CA GLU A 98 -7.35 4.94 -24.35
C GLU A 98 -6.89 3.70 -23.61
N CYS A 99 -7.71 2.64 -23.59
CA CYS A 99 -7.46 1.45 -22.75
C CYS A 99 -7.05 0.20 -23.51
N GLU A 100 -6.38 0.32 -24.66
CA GLU A 100 -5.82 -0.85 -25.36
C GLU A 100 -4.78 -1.61 -24.52
N GLU A 101 -3.96 -0.89 -23.76
CA GLU A 101 -2.96 -1.45 -22.84
C GLU A 101 -3.44 -1.37 -21.38
N PHE A 102 -2.98 -2.29 -20.54
CA PHE A 102 -3.36 -2.32 -19.14
C PHE A 102 -2.87 -1.06 -18.41
N SER A 103 -3.79 -0.40 -17.70
CA SER A 103 -3.44 0.65 -16.74
C SER A 103 -4.45 0.71 -15.57
N TYR A 104 -4.00 1.18 -14.41
CA TYR A 104 -4.89 1.41 -13.28
C TYR A 104 -5.93 2.51 -13.56
N ASP A 105 -5.59 3.49 -14.41
CA ASP A 105 -6.54 4.53 -14.83
C ASP A 105 -7.67 3.94 -15.67
N CYS A 106 -7.37 2.96 -16.52
CA CYS A 106 -8.37 2.23 -17.29
C CYS A 106 -9.29 1.37 -16.41
N LEU A 107 -8.78 0.78 -15.33
CA LEU A 107 -9.65 0.13 -14.33
C LEU A 107 -10.65 1.12 -13.73
N TYR A 108 -10.20 2.32 -13.39
CA TYR A 108 -11.05 3.36 -12.83
C TYR A 108 -12.08 3.86 -13.85
N MET A 109 -11.66 4.13 -15.09
CA MET A 109 -12.54 4.56 -16.17
C MET A 109 -13.61 3.50 -16.46
N GLY A 110 -13.22 2.22 -16.58
CA GLY A 110 -14.16 1.13 -16.81
C GLY A 110 -15.16 0.95 -15.67
N ARG A 111 -14.70 1.07 -14.41
CA ARG A 111 -15.61 1.06 -13.26
C ARG A 111 -16.67 2.16 -13.33
N ASN A 112 -16.28 3.38 -13.72
CA ASN A 112 -17.19 4.51 -13.82
C ASN A 112 -18.20 4.35 -14.96
N LEU A 113 -17.73 3.99 -16.16
CA LEU A 113 -18.59 3.74 -17.32
C LEU A 113 -19.61 2.65 -17.03
N ARG A 114 -19.18 1.59 -16.36
CA ARG A 114 -20.08 0.52 -15.95
C ARG A 114 -21.13 0.99 -14.93
N ALA A 115 -20.76 1.84 -13.98
CA ALA A 115 -21.73 2.41 -13.05
C ALA A 115 -22.76 3.29 -13.78
N GLU A 116 -22.34 4.04 -14.81
CA GLU A 116 -23.23 4.80 -15.69
C GLU A 116 -24.17 3.88 -16.48
N PHE A 117 -23.63 2.83 -17.10
CA PHE A 117 -24.39 1.84 -17.85
C PHE A 117 -25.49 1.21 -16.98
N LEU A 118 -25.12 0.70 -15.80
CA LEU A 118 -26.07 0.10 -14.85
C LEU A 118 -27.15 1.10 -14.41
N GLY A 119 -26.79 2.37 -14.22
CA GLY A 119 -27.75 3.42 -13.88
C GLY A 119 -28.77 3.68 -15.00
N LYS A 120 -28.34 3.62 -16.27
CA LYS A 120 -29.23 3.81 -17.42
C LYS A 120 -30.15 2.61 -17.69
N LEU A 121 -29.71 1.39 -17.37
CA LEU A 121 -30.54 0.19 -17.45
C LEU A 121 -31.86 0.30 -16.66
N GLU A 122 -31.87 1.06 -15.56
CA GLU A 122 -33.06 1.25 -14.73
C GLU A 122 -34.10 2.18 -15.38
N THR A 123 -33.70 2.98 -16.37
CA THR A 123 -34.52 4.07 -16.94
C THR A 123 -34.95 3.84 -18.38
N GLU A 124 -34.32 2.92 -19.10
CA GLU A 124 -34.59 2.65 -20.51
C GLU A 124 -35.51 1.44 -20.73
N ASN A 125 -36.18 1.43 -21.88
CA ASN A 125 -36.99 0.29 -22.33
C ASN A 125 -36.21 -0.45 -23.41
N PHE A 126 -36.09 -1.76 -23.23
CA PHE A 126 -35.34 -2.64 -24.11
C PHE A 126 -36.28 -3.51 -24.95
N ASP A 127 -35.93 -3.73 -26.21
CA ASP A 127 -36.62 -4.70 -27.04
C ASP A 127 -36.07 -6.13 -26.83
N ASP A 128 -36.62 -7.12 -27.55
CA ASP A 128 -36.22 -8.51 -27.38
C ASP A 128 -34.75 -8.77 -27.82
N GLU A 129 -34.21 -8.00 -28.76
CA GLU A 129 -32.82 -8.10 -29.23
C GLU A 129 -31.85 -7.51 -28.20
N ASP A 130 -32.21 -6.36 -27.62
CA ASP A 130 -31.48 -5.72 -26.53
C ASP A 130 -31.39 -6.64 -25.30
N ILE A 131 -32.49 -7.33 -24.96
CA ILE A 131 -32.53 -8.28 -23.84
C ILE A 131 -31.56 -9.46 -24.05
N GLU A 132 -31.36 -9.94 -25.28
CA GLU A 132 -30.37 -10.97 -25.59
C GLU A 132 -28.94 -10.47 -25.31
N VAL A 133 -28.64 -9.24 -25.73
CA VAL A 133 -27.35 -8.60 -25.46
C VAL A 133 -27.12 -8.40 -23.97
N LEU A 134 -28.13 -7.95 -23.23
CA LEU A 134 -28.06 -7.80 -21.76
C LEU A 134 -27.83 -9.14 -21.05
N ASN A 135 -28.44 -10.22 -21.53
CA ASN A 135 -28.17 -11.56 -21.01
C ASN A 135 -26.70 -11.97 -21.23
N MET A 136 -26.11 -11.67 -22.38
CA MET A 136 -24.68 -11.92 -22.62
C MET A 136 -23.80 -11.09 -21.69
N VAL A 137 -24.11 -9.80 -21.51
CA VAL A 137 -23.41 -8.89 -20.59
C VAL A 137 -23.44 -9.41 -19.15
N SER A 138 -24.57 -9.97 -18.69
CA SER A 138 -24.70 -10.50 -17.32
C SER A 138 -23.70 -11.62 -16.98
N SER A 139 -23.29 -12.42 -17.98
CA SER A 139 -22.29 -13.48 -17.80
C SER A 139 -20.87 -12.91 -17.60
N ILE A 140 -20.57 -11.79 -18.27
CA ILE A 140 -19.30 -11.07 -18.15
C ILE A 140 -19.24 -10.31 -16.83
N ASP A 141 -20.37 -9.72 -16.41
CA ASP A 141 -20.53 -9.06 -15.12
C ASP A 141 -20.05 -9.97 -13.97
N PHE A 142 -20.56 -11.21 -13.92
CA PHE A 142 -20.19 -12.16 -12.89
C PHE A 142 -18.67 -12.39 -12.80
N SER A 143 -17.99 -12.54 -13.94
CA SER A 143 -16.53 -12.72 -13.98
C SER A 143 -15.79 -11.49 -13.48
N ILE A 144 -16.17 -10.30 -13.96
CA ILE A 144 -15.55 -9.03 -13.56
C ILE A 144 -15.70 -8.81 -12.06
N LYS A 145 -16.88 -9.09 -11.50
CA LYS A 145 -17.14 -8.94 -10.08
C LYS A 145 -16.22 -9.84 -9.25
N GLN A 146 -16.09 -11.11 -9.64
CA GLN A 146 -15.23 -12.06 -8.94
C GLN A 146 -13.75 -11.62 -8.96
N ASP A 147 -13.27 -11.13 -10.10
CA ASP A 147 -11.88 -10.68 -10.22
C ASP A 147 -11.65 -9.34 -9.51
N SER A 148 -12.64 -8.44 -9.51
CA SER A 148 -12.60 -7.19 -8.75
C SER A 148 -12.50 -7.44 -7.24
N GLU A 149 -13.25 -8.42 -6.71
CA GLU A 149 -13.14 -8.81 -5.30
C GLU A 149 -11.74 -9.37 -4.94
N LYS A 150 -11.08 -10.07 -5.86
CA LYS A 150 -9.69 -10.53 -5.67
C LYS A 150 -8.73 -9.35 -5.71
N PHE A 151 -8.91 -8.44 -6.65
CA PHE A 151 -8.10 -7.24 -6.80
C PHE A 151 -8.17 -6.35 -5.55
N ASP A 152 -9.38 -6.10 -5.02
CA ASP A 152 -9.58 -5.31 -3.80
C ASP A 152 -8.87 -5.93 -2.58
N LYS A 153 -8.87 -7.26 -2.47
CA LYS A 153 -8.09 -7.97 -1.43
C LYS A 153 -6.60 -7.72 -1.58
N LEU A 154 -6.07 -7.81 -2.80
CA LEU A 154 -4.65 -7.53 -3.07
C LEU A 154 -4.28 -6.07 -2.77
N VAL A 155 -5.14 -5.11 -3.10
CA VAL A 155 -4.96 -3.70 -2.73
C VAL A 155 -4.86 -3.55 -1.20
N GLY A 156 -5.73 -4.23 -0.45
CA GLY A 156 -5.68 -4.26 1.01
C GLY A 156 -4.38 -4.85 1.55
N GLU A 157 -3.92 -5.97 0.98
CA GLU A 157 -2.64 -6.59 1.33
C GLU A 157 -1.45 -5.69 1.00
N TYR A 158 -1.48 -5.02 -0.15
CA TYR A 158 -0.46 -4.07 -0.59
C TYR A 158 -0.35 -2.89 0.39
N ASN A 159 -1.48 -2.27 0.71
CA ASN A 159 -1.54 -1.14 1.64
C ASN A 159 -1.05 -1.53 3.04
N THR A 160 -1.43 -2.71 3.54
CA THR A 160 -0.95 -3.23 4.82
C THR A 160 0.58 -3.38 4.83
N LYS A 161 1.17 -3.97 3.77
CA LYS A 161 2.63 -4.10 3.67
C LYS A 161 3.34 -2.76 3.50
N LEU A 162 2.70 -1.80 2.83
CA LEU A 162 3.25 -0.46 2.61
C LEU A 162 3.29 0.34 3.92
N GLU A 163 2.27 0.23 4.76
CA GLU A 163 2.25 0.81 6.11
C GLU A 163 3.34 0.19 7.03
N GLU A 164 3.71 -1.06 6.78
CA GLU A 164 4.80 -1.75 7.48
C GLU A 164 6.20 -1.42 6.93
N PHE A 165 6.30 -0.57 5.89
CA PHE A 165 7.56 -0.22 5.21
C PHE A 165 8.16 1.12 5.71
N PRO A 166 9.48 1.22 5.93
CA PRO A 166 10.46 0.16 6.12
C PRO A 166 10.60 -0.12 7.62
N ILE A 167 9.88 -1.11 8.15
CA ILE A 167 9.84 -1.43 9.58
C ILE A 167 9.56 -0.16 10.40
N SER A 168 8.30 0.12 10.69
CA SER A 168 8.00 0.89 11.91
C SER A 168 8.51 0.04 13.09
N ILE A 169 9.77 0.23 13.49
CA ILE A 169 10.41 -0.41 14.65
C ILE A 169 9.54 -0.17 15.90
N THR A 170 8.77 0.92 15.88
CA THR A 170 7.72 1.27 16.84
C THR A 170 6.52 0.32 16.82
N THR A 171 5.97 -0.10 15.67
CA THR A 171 4.81 -1.02 15.63
C THR A 171 5.20 -2.45 15.96
N GLY A 172 6.40 -2.91 15.63
CA GLY A 172 6.88 -4.24 16.03
C GLY A 172 7.14 -4.39 17.54
N LEU A 173 7.42 -3.30 18.25
CA LEU A 173 7.55 -3.26 19.70
C LEU A 173 6.18 -3.08 20.40
N LEU A 174 5.23 -2.37 19.78
CA LEU A 174 3.89 -2.10 20.34
C LEU A 174 2.86 -3.19 20.02
N SER A 175 3.00 -3.96 18.94
CA SER A 175 2.00 -4.96 18.52
C SER A 175 1.94 -6.22 19.39
N LYS A 176 2.87 -6.38 20.34
CA LYS A 176 2.84 -7.46 21.33
C LYS A 176 2.07 -7.13 22.61
N GLU A 177 1.54 -5.91 22.76
CA GLU A 177 0.84 -5.47 23.98
C GLU A 177 -0.70 -5.38 23.86
N SER A 178 -1.32 -5.76 22.72
CA SER A 178 -2.79 -5.81 22.60
C SER A 178 -3.38 -7.23 22.60
N LEU A 179 -2.82 -8.11 23.42
CA LEU A 179 -3.46 -9.35 23.86
C LEU A 179 -3.58 -9.31 25.39
N LEU A 180 -4.45 -8.43 25.89
CA LEU A 180 -5.10 -8.48 27.20
C LEU A 180 -6.33 -7.57 27.20
#